data_AF-A0A2P2LDY0-F1
#
_entry.id   AF-A0A2P2LDY0-F1
#
_cell.length_a   1.000
_cell.length_b   1.000
_cell.length_c   1.000
_cell.angle_alpha   90.00
_cell.angle_beta   90.00
_cell.angle_gamma   90.00
#
_symmetry.space_group_name_H-M   'P 1'
#
loop_
_entity.id
_entity.type
_entity.pdbx_description
1 polymer ?
#
loop_
_entity_poly.entity_id
_entity_poly.type
_entity_poly.pdbx_seq_one_letter_code
_entity_poly.pdbx_strand_id
1 'polypeptide(L)'
;MFVIQVHSVDPNHTVALGDETVFSITPATTAAQSNSNCSLKCYERRGVVHLYRSVAESSLPNNNPSSRFTSLFVVAVPNYLSPDGFIRFCGPHIHHVHDLLFIRNDGMEDRYSVLMKLDNQVTTDAFYGNFDGNRFSPSEAEVCHVLYVLSVDFTESAEKASTPPVGFTELPTCPICLERLDPDTSGILSTHCDHSFQCSCTSKWTYLSCLVCRLCQQQDEIPACSACGTFENLWACLICGFIGCGR
;
A
#
# COMPACT_ATOMS: atom_id res chain seq x y z
N MET A 1 11.24 1.84 -4.33
CA MET A 1 11.08 2.53 -3.02
C MET A 1 9.77 3.30 -2.96
N PHE A 2 9.14 3.38 -1.78
CA PHE A 2 7.81 3.98 -1.64
C PHE A 2 7.71 5.09 -0.59
N VAL A 3 6.95 6.13 -0.92
CA VAL A 3 6.49 7.17 0.03
C VAL A 3 5.01 6.95 0.29
N ILE A 4 4.59 7.05 1.55
CA ILE A 4 3.20 6.86 1.96
C ILE A 4 2.66 8.18 2.47
N GLN A 5 1.48 8.57 1.99
CA GLN A 5 0.69 9.61 2.63
C GLN A 5 -0.63 9.02 3.11
N VAL A 6 -0.95 9.26 4.38
CA VAL A 6 -2.17 8.76 5.00
C VAL A 6 -3.09 9.93 5.29
N HIS A 7 -4.23 9.95 4.61
CA HIS A 7 -5.33 10.83 4.96
C HIS A 7 -6.03 10.28 6.20
N SER A 8 -5.80 10.89 7.36
CA SER A 8 -6.38 10.47 8.64
C SER A 8 -7.79 11.04 8.79
N VAL A 9 -8.77 10.17 9.05
CA VAL A 9 -10.18 10.58 9.23
C VAL A 9 -10.58 10.67 10.72
N ASP A 10 -9.67 10.33 11.64
CA ASP A 10 -9.94 10.32 13.08
C ASP A 10 -9.81 11.73 13.70
N PRO A 11 -10.89 12.32 14.26
CA PRO A 11 -10.86 13.64 14.90
C PRO A 11 -10.16 13.66 16.27
N ASN A 12 -9.84 12.49 16.84
CA ASN A 12 -9.24 12.36 18.18
C ASN A 12 -7.71 12.25 18.17
N HIS A 13 -7.06 12.33 17.01
CA HIS A 13 -5.61 12.18 16.86
C HIS A 13 -5.02 13.36 16.08
N THR A 14 -4.98 14.52 16.73
CA THR A 14 -4.40 15.74 16.17
C THR A 14 -2.93 15.49 15.86
N VAL A 15 -2.56 15.58 14.58
CA VAL A 15 -1.17 15.53 14.12
C VAL A 15 -0.53 16.87 14.47
N ALA A 16 0.28 16.92 15.53
CA ALA A 16 1.05 18.10 15.84
C ALA A 16 2.07 18.33 14.70
N LEU A 17 1.83 19.39 13.90
CA LEU A 17 2.79 19.93 12.94
C LEU A 17 3.96 20.55 13.71
N GLY A 18 5.13 19.91 13.64
CA GLY A 18 6.38 20.47 14.13
C GLY A 18 7.46 19.41 14.29
N ASP A 19 8.40 19.42 13.33
CA ASP A 19 9.71 18.77 13.32
C ASP A 19 9.81 17.26 13.53
N GLU A 20 10.45 16.64 12.54
CA GLU A 20 11.19 15.38 12.57
C GLU A 20 10.75 14.31 13.58
N THR A 21 10.15 13.24 13.05
CA THR A 21 10.25 11.90 13.64
C THR A 21 9.82 11.74 15.10
N VAL A 22 8.53 11.94 15.42
CA VAL A 22 8.01 11.42 16.70
C VAL A 22 6.60 10.87 16.53
N PHE A 23 6.48 9.55 16.59
CA PHE A 23 5.24 8.87 17.01
C PHE A 23 4.88 9.35 18.42
N SER A 24 4.06 10.39 18.53
CA SER A 24 3.38 10.73 19.78
C SER A 24 1.89 10.64 19.55
N ILE A 25 1.37 9.46 19.86
CA ILE A 25 -0.04 9.15 19.89
C ILE A 25 -0.30 8.47 21.24
N THR A 26 -1.18 9.07 22.04
CA THR A 26 -1.59 8.58 23.36
C THR A 26 -2.22 7.19 23.26
N PRO A 27 -1.80 6.22 24.09
CA PRO A 27 -2.36 4.86 24.06
C PRO A 27 -3.82 4.87 24.54
N ALA A 28 -4.72 4.27 23.76
CA ALA A 28 -6.05 3.92 24.21
C ALA A 28 -5.96 2.73 25.16
N THR A 29 -6.44 2.92 26.39
CA THR A 29 -6.39 1.94 27.48
C THR A 29 -7.29 0.74 27.17
N THR A 30 -6.71 -0.43 26.96
CA THR A 30 -7.35 -1.71 27.29
C THR A 30 -6.34 -2.59 27.99
N ALA A 31 -6.58 -2.83 29.28
CA ALA A 31 -5.66 -3.50 30.17
C ALA A 31 -5.61 -5.01 29.89
N ALA A 32 -4.42 -5.51 29.56
CA ALA A 32 -4.01 -6.88 29.84
C ALA A 32 -2.57 -6.85 30.36
N GLN A 33 -2.41 -7.07 31.67
CA GLN A 33 -1.11 -7.16 32.32
C GLN A 33 -0.44 -8.49 31.98
N SER A 34 0.75 -8.46 31.39
CA SER A 34 1.78 -9.47 31.65
C SER A 34 3.18 -8.89 31.40
N ASN A 35 4.06 -9.03 32.39
CA ASN A 35 5.44 -8.54 32.37
C ASN A 35 6.32 -9.39 31.45
N SER A 36 6.89 -8.78 30.42
CA SER A 36 8.19 -9.14 29.84
C SER A 36 8.71 -7.95 29.00
N ASN A 37 9.99 -7.62 29.10
CA ASN A 37 10.61 -6.44 28.47
C ASN A 37 10.65 -6.53 26.94
N CYS A 38 9.52 -6.28 26.28
CA CYS A 38 9.41 -6.05 24.85
C CYS A 38 8.29 -5.04 24.63
N SER A 39 8.60 -3.74 24.57
CA SER A 39 7.58 -2.70 24.44
C SER A 39 7.14 -2.54 22.98
N LEU A 40 6.58 -3.61 22.39
CA LEU A 40 5.88 -3.52 21.13
C LEU A 40 4.68 -2.58 21.32
N LYS A 41 4.59 -1.52 20.52
CA LYS A 41 3.47 -0.58 20.53
C LYS A 41 2.56 -0.87 19.35
N CYS A 42 1.28 -1.06 19.64
CA CYS A 42 0.26 -1.32 18.65
C CYS A 42 -0.69 -0.12 18.59
N TYR A 43 -0.94 0.37 17.39
CA TYR A 43 -1.79 1.51 17.09
C TYR A 43 -2.80 1.13 16.02
N GLU A 44 -4.00 1.69 16.11
CA GLU A 44 -5.01 1.58 15.07
C GLU A 44 -5.41 2.98 14.61
N ARG A 45 -5.57 3.15 13.29
CA ARG A 45 -5.95 4.42 12.68
C ARG A 45 -6.90 4.19 11.51
N ARG A 46 -7.87 5.08 11.37
CA ARG A 46 -8.73 5.13 10.19
C ARG A 46 -8.20 6.14 9.20
N GLY A 47 -8.10 5.73 7.94
CA GLY A 47 -7.58 6.59 6.90
C GLY A 47 -7.46 5.95 5.53
N VAL A 48 -7.31 6.81 4.53
CA VAL A 48 -7.01 6.39 3.15
C VAL A 48 -5.50 6.46 2.96
N VAL A 49 -4.92 5.37 2.44
CA VAL A 49 -3.47 5.28 2.19
C VAL A 49 -3.18 5.53 0.71
N HIS A 50 -2.49 6.63 0.44
CA HIS A 50 -1.90 6.94 -0.85
C HIS A 50 -0.45 6.43 -0.87
N LEU A 51 -0.11 5.62 -1.87
CA LEU A 51 1.23 5.06 -2.04
C LEU A 51 1.86 5.61 -3.30
N TYR A 52 3.06 6.14 -3.14
CA TYR A 52 3.80 6.78 -4.20
C TYR A 52 5.11 6.05 -4.47
N ARG A 53 5.40 5.73 -5.74
CA ARG A 53 6.71 5.20 -6.17
C ARG A 53 7.53 6.28 -6.84
N SER A 54 8.84 6.19 -6.69
CA SER A 54 9.78 7.06 -7.42
C SER A 54 9.68 6.80 -8.92
N VAL A 55 9.58 7.86 -9.72
CA VAL A 55 9.51 7.78 -11.19
C VAL A 55 10.80 7.23 -11.79
N ALA A 56 11.95 7.47 -11.13
CA ALA A 56 13.26 6.99 -11.56
C ALA A 56 13.47 5.48 -11.37
N GLU A 57 12.66 4.82 -10.52
CA GLU A 57 12.76 3.39 -10.19
C GLU A 57 11.68 2.55 -10.89
N SER A 58 11.04 3.10 -11.92
CA SER A 58 10.01 2.42 -12.73
C SER A 58 10.55 1.31 -13.63
N SER A 59 11.88 1.16 -13.75
CA SER A 59 12.52 0.30 -14.76
C SER A 59 13.49 -0.76 -14.23
N LEU A 60 13.66 -0.91 -12.90
CA LEU A 60 14.59 -1.89 -12.34
C LEU A 60 14.00 -2.62 -11.13
N PRO A 61 14.20 -3.96 -11.01
CA PRO A 61 13.93 -4.65 -9.77
C PRO A 61 14.78 -4.04 -8.66
N ASN A 62 14.12 -3.81 -7.52
CA ASN A 62 14.54 -3.04 -6.35
C ASN A 62 15.83 -3.63 -5.71
N ASN A 63 16.98 -3.48 -6.37
CA ASN A 63 18.28 -4.06 -6.00
C ASN A 63 19.31 -2.99 -5.64
N ASN A 64 18.90 -1.87 -5.03
CA ASN A 64 19.87 -0.92 -4.50
C ASN A 64 19.96 -1.02 -2.95
N PRO A 65 20.84 -1.90 -2.41
CA PRO A 65 21.02 -2.15 -0.97
C PRO A 65 21.71 -0.99 -0.21
N SER A 66 21.79 0.19 -0.81
CA SER A 66 22.53 1.34 -0.26
C SER A 66 21.69 2.22 0.68
N SER A 67 20.36 2.22 0.53
CA SER A 67 19.46 2.99 1.39
C SER A 67 19.04 2.14 2.59
N ARG A 68 19.20 2.71 3.79
CA ARG A 68 18.76 2.06 5.02
C ARG A 68 17.29 2.36 5.31
N PHE A 69 16.46 1.33 5.21
CA PHE A 69 15.06 1.30 5.59
C PHE A 69 14.91 0.53 6.89
N THR A 70 14.23 1.15 7.85
CA THR A 70 13.80 0.49 9.10
C THR A 70 12.29 0.35 9.16
N SER A 71 11.61 0.59 8.03
CA SER A 71 10.15 0.66 7.96
C SER A 71 9.63 -0.14 6.79
N LEU A 72 8.65 -0.98 7.07
CA LEU A 72 7.96 -1.81 6.09
C LEU A 72 6.47 -1.49 6.10
N PHE A 73 5.84 -1.69 4.94
CA PHE A 73 4.41 -1.55 4.77
C PHE A 73 3.84 -2.83 4.17
N VAL A 74 2.98 -3.51 4.92
CA VAL A 74 2.24 -4.67 4.44
C VAL A 74 0.92 -4.19 3.87
N VAL A 75 0.72 -4.43 2.58
CA VAL A 75 -0.50 -4.02 1.87
C VAL A 75 -1.54 -5.13 1.92
N ALA A 76 -2.81 -4.72 1.91
CA ALA A 76 -3.95 -5.61 1.67
C ALA A 76 -4.00 -6.85 2.59
N VAL A 77 -3.71 -6.67 3.89
CA VAL A 77 -3.87 -7.74 4.88
C VAL A 77 -5.36 -8.07 5.02
N PRO A 78 -5.77 -9.35 4.90
CA PRO A 78 -7.18 -9.73 4.95
C PRO A 78 -7.81 -9.46 6.32
N ASN A 79 -9.03 -8.92 6.35
CA ASN A 79 -9.70 -8.55 7.61
C ASN A 79 -10.15 -9.77 8.45
N TYR A 80 -10.16 -10.99 7.89
CA TYR A 80 -10.32 -12.20 8.70
C TYR A 80 -9.13 -12.39 9.66
N LEU A 81 -7.95 -11.87 9.30
CA LEU A 81 -6.76 -11.91 10.13
C LEU A 81 -6.80 -10.70 11.07
N SER A 82 -7.21 -10.92 12.32
CA SER A 82 -7.22 -9.86 13.34
C SER A 82 -5.81 -9.30 13.59
N PRO A 83 -5.68 -8.11 14.22
CA PRO A 83 -4.37 -7.58 14.61
C PRO A 83 -3.51 -8.57 15.42
N ASP A 84 -4.12 -9.29 16.37
CA ASP A 84 -3.44 -10.36 17.12
C ASP A 84 -3.06 -11.55 16.23
N GLY A 85 -3.92 -11.88 15.25
CA GLY A 85 -3.65 -12.89 14.25
C GLY A 85 -2.44 -12.52 13.38
N PHE A 86 -2.34 -11.26 12.97
CA PHE A 86 -1.20 -10.73 12.23
C PHE A 86 0.07 -10.73 13.07
N ILE A 87 0.00 -10.33 14.34
CA ILE A 87 1.13 -10.42 15.28
C ILE A 87 1.62 -11.87 15.41
N ARG A 88 0.70 -12.83 15.49
CA ARG A 88 1.04 -14.26 15.52
C ARG A 88 1.65 -14.74 14.19
N PHE A 89 1.15 -14.24 13.06
CA PHE A 89 1.69 -14.52 11.73
C PHE A 89 3.16 -14.07 11.61
N CYS A 90 3.51 -12.90 12.16
CA CYS A 90 4.90 -12.42 12.23
C CYS A 90 5.84 -13.34 13.03
N GLY A 91 5.30 -14.22 13.88
CA GLY A 91 6.07 -15.24 14.61
C GLY A 91 7.22 -14.63 15.43
N PRO A 92 8.43 -15.22 15.42
CA PRO A 92 9.55 -14.73 16.21
C PRO A 92 10.10 -13.37 15.73
N HIS A 93 9.81 -12.96 14.49
CA HIS A 93 10.28 -11.68 13.97
C HIS A 93 9.62 -10.49 14.65
N ILE A 94 8.50 -10.69 15.35
CA ILE A 94 7.82 -9.63 16.10
C ILE A 94 8.72 -9.01 17.18
N HIS A 95 9.70 -9.74 17.71
CA HIS A 95 10.63 -9.23 18.72
C HIS A 95 11.52 -8.08 18.21
N HIS A 96 11.64 -7.95 16.89
CA HIS A 96 12.40 -6.88 16.24
C HIS A 96 11.53 -5.71 15.78
N VAL A 97 10.26 -5.70 16.17
CA VAL A 97 9.28 -4.68 15.78
C VAL A 97 9.01 -3.79 16.99
N HIS A 98 9.15 -2.48 16.81
CA HIS A 98 8.88 -1.48 17.85
C HIS A 98 7.47 -0.93 17.76
N ASP A 99 7.05 -0.58 16.54
CA ASP A 99 5.77 0.06 16.27
C ASP A 99 5.03 -0.72 15.20
N LEU A 100 3.76 -1.04 15.48
CA LEU A 100 2.78 -1.55 14.52
C LEU A 100 1.63 -0.56 14.45
N LEU A 101 1.34 -0.07 13.24
CA LEU A 101 0.21 0.78 12.95
C LEU A 101 -0.71 0.08 11.95
N PHE A 102 -1.87 -0.32 12.42
CA PHE A 102 -2.96 -0.88 11.64
C PHE A 102 -3.78 0.27 11.04
N ILE A 103 -3.81 0.35 9.70
CA ILE A 103 -4.54 1.39 8.98
C ILE A 103 -5.75 0.75 8.28
N ARG A 104 -6.94 1.17 8.67
CA ARG A 104 -8.21 0.75 8.06
C ARG A 104 -8.77 1.88 7.21
N ASN A 105 -9.21 1.56 6.00
CA ASN A 105 -9.93 2.50 5.14
C ASN A 105 -11.42 2.16 5.22
N ASP A 106 -12.27 3.11 5.60
CA ASP A 106 -13.73 2.90 5.69
C ASP A 106 -14.36 2.50 4.34
N GLY A 107 -13.70 2.81 3.21
CA GLY A 107 -14.11 2.34 1.88
C GLY A 107 -13.69 0.91 1.54
N MET A 108 -12.86 0.28 2.37
CA MET A 108 -12.30 -1.07 2.20
C MET A 108 -12.51 -1.91 3.45
N GLU A 109 -13.68 -2.55 3.54
CA GLU A 109 -14.07 -3.30 4.74
C GLU A 109 -13.46 -4.70 4.83
N ASP A 110 -12.97 -5.26 3.73
CA ASP A 110 -12.46 -6.63 3.66
C ASP A 110 -10.95 -6.75 3.92
N ARG A 111 -10.22 -5.63 3.93
CA ARG A 111 -8.76 -5.60 4.11
C ARG A 111 -8.28 -4.37 4.86
N TYR A 112 -7.10 -4.45 5.44
CA TYR A 112 -6.39 -3.34 6.07
C TYR A 112 -4.92 -3.33 5.64
N SER A 113 -4.19 -2.28 6.02
CA SER A 113 -2.75 -2.23 5.80
C SER A 113 -2.00 -2.09 7.12
N VAL A 114 -0.76 -2.53 7.15
CA VAL A 114 0.07 -2.46 8.37
C VAL A 114 1.36 -1.73 8.05
N LEU A 115 1.60 -0.62 8.75
CA LEU A 115 2.90 0.03 8.78
C LEU A 115 3.66 -0.50 10.00
N MET A 116 4.90 -0.91 9.79
CA MET A 116 5.73 -1.43 10.86
C MET A 116 7.13 -0.82 10.86
N LYS A 117 7.67 -0.58 12.05
CA LYS A 117 9.04 -0.09 12.25
C LYS A 117 9.87 -1.13 12.99
N LEU A 118 11.00 -1.49 12.42
CA LEU A 118 11.90 -2.52 12.92
C LEU A 118 13.21 -1.92 13.47
N ASP A 119 13.95 -2.73 14.22
CA ASP A 119 15.22 -2.35 14.86
C ASP A 119 16.26 -1.77 13.88
N ASN A 120 16.45 -2.43 12.74
CA ASN A 120 17.54 -2.12 11.81
C ASN A 120 17.27 -2.69 10.40
N GLN A 121 18.16 -2.34 9.45
CA GLN A 121 18.10 -2.83 8.07
C GLN A 121 18.12 -4.36 7.99
N VAL A 122 18.95 -5.03 8.78
CA VAL A 122 19.13 -6.50 8.69
C VAL A 122 17.84 -7.21 9.11
N THR A 123 17.18 -6.75 10.17
CA THR A 123 15.90 -7.31 10.60
C THR A 123 14.78 -6.96 9.63
N THR A 124 14.83 -5.78 9.02
CA THR A 124 13.91 -5.34 7.95
C THR A 124 14.03 -6.24 6.72
N ASP A 125 15.23 -6.49 6.22
CA ASP A 125 15.48 -7.36 5.07
C ASP A 125 15.14 -8.81 5.37
N ALA A 126 15.44 -9.28 6.59
CA ALA A 126 15.03 -10.60 7.04
C ALA A 126 13.50 -10.72 7.05
N PHE A 127 12.77 -9.74 7.56
CA PHE A 127 11.31 -9.76 7.54
C PHE A 127 10.80 -9.79 6.09
N TYR A 128 11.28 -8.88 5.23
CA TYR A 128 10.90 -8.84 3.82
C TYR A 128 11.11 -10.20 3.14
N GLY A 129 12.31 -10.78 3.21
CA GLY A 129 12.63 -12.06 2.56
C GLY A 129 11.89 -13.28 3.13
N ASN A 130 11.39 -13.21 4.37
CA ASN A 130 10.63 -14.31 5.00
C ASN A 130 9.12 -14.19 4.83
N PHE A 131 8.59 -13.02 4.49
CA PHE A 131 7.14 -12.80 4.45
C PHE A 131 6.61 -12.34 3.10
N ASP A 132 7.39 -11.60 2.30
CA ASP A 132 6.95 -11.17 0.98
C ASP A 132 6.70 -12.39 0.07
N GLY A 133 5.54 -12.43 -0.58
CA GLY A 133 5.10 -13.54 -1.42
C GLY A 133 4.57 -14.77 -0.67
N ASN A 134 4.62 -14.80 0.66
CA ASN A 134 4.12 -15.93 1.45
C ASN A 134 2.63 -15.79 1.80
N ARG A 135 1.90 -16.90 1.86
CA ARG A 135 0.48 -16.89 2.20
C ARG A 135 0.25 -16.58 3.67
N PHE A 136 -0.79 -15.80 3.98
CA PHE A 136 -1.25 -15.56 5.35
C PHE A 136 -1.80 -16.84 6.02
N SER A 137 -2.42 -17.70 5.22
CA SER A 137 -2.95 -19.00 5.64
C SER A 137 -2.71 -20.04 4.55
N PRO A 138 -2.35 -21.30 4.88
CA PRO A 138 -2.16 -22.36 3.89
C PRO A 138 -3.39 -22.62 3.00
N SER A 139 -4.59 -22.38 3.55
CA SER A 139 -5.87 -22.63 2.88
C SER A 139 -6.28 -21.53 1.91
N GLU A 140 -5.64 -20.36 1.97
CA GLU A 140 -6.00 -19.19 1.18
C GLU A 140 -5.07 -18.99 -0.02
N ALA A 141 -5.58 -18.32 -1.05
CA ALA A 141 -4.78 -17.96 -2.23
C ALA A 141 -4.00 -16.65 -2.05
N GLU A 142 -4.44 -15.79 -1.13
CA GLU A 142 -3.85 -14.48 -0.88
C GLU A 142 -2.45 -14.59 -0.27
N VAL A 143 -1.53 -13.78 -0.80
CA VAL A 143 -0.15 -13.69 -0.33
C VAL A 143 0.12 -12.35 0.33
N CYS A 144 1.11 -12.33 1.21
CA CYS A 144 1.59 -11.15 1.90
C CYS A 144 2.48 -10.37 0.96
N HIS A 145 2.22 -9.07 0.86
CA HIS A 145 3.01 -8.14 0.07
C HIS A 145 3.62 -7.09 0.97
N VAL A 146 4.93 -7.03 0.99
CA VAL A 146 5.70 -6.20 1.90
C VAL A 146 6.46 -5.16 1.08
N LEU A 147 6.42 -3.89 1.48
CA LEU A 147 7.07 -2.80 0.76
C LEU A 147 8.05 -2.06 1.66
N TYR A 148 9.22 -1.73 1.12
CA TYR A 148 10.16 -0.82 1.77
C TYR A 148 9.66 0.62 1.72
N VAL A 149 9.59 1.24 2.90
CA VAL A 149 9.06 2.59 3.07
C VAL A 149 10.20 3.57 3.30
N LEU A 150 10.25 4.60 2.44
CA LEU A 150 11.19 5.71 2.57
C LEU A 150 10.70 6.74 3.61
N SER A 151 9.44 7.16 3.50
CA SER A 151 8.82 8.09 4.43
C SER A 151 7.31 7.88 4.51
N VAL A 152 6.73 8.30 5.63
CA VAL A 152 5.29 8.28 5.87
C VAL A 152 4.85 9.63 6.42
N ASP A 153 3.88 10.25 5.76
CA ASP A 153 3.28 11.51 6.19
C ASP A 153 1.79 11.30 6.52
N PHE A 154 1.33 11.95 7.57
CA PHE A 154 -0.06 11.93 7.99
C PHE A 154 -0.67 13.32 7.82
N THR A 155 -1.86 13.38 7.25
CA THR A 155 -2.56 14.65 7.04
C THR A 155 -4.07 14.48 7.18
N GLU A 156 -4.75 15.53 7.64
CA GLU A 156 -6.22 15.60 7.68
C GLU A 156 -6.81 16.14 6.36
N SER A 157 -5.96 16.53 5.40
CA SER A 157 -6.38 17.06 4.10
C SER A 157 -6.27 15.99 3.02
N ALA A 158 -7.42 15.55 2.49
CA ALA A 158 -7.49 14.62 1.37
C ALA A 158 -6.72 15.12 0.13
N GLU A 159 -6.80 16.43 -0.18
CA GLU A 159 -6.10 17.04 -1.31
C GLU A 159 -4.58 16.93 -1.17
N LYS A 160 -4.05 17.21 0.03
CA LYS A 160 -2.62 17.06 0.31
C LYS A 160 -2.19 15.60 0.22
N ALA A 161 -2.99 14.68 0.78
CA ALA A 161 -2.68 13.25 0.79
C ALA A 161 -2.69 12.61 -0.60
N SER A 162 -3.48 13.16 -1.54
CA SER A 162 -3.62 12.69 -2.92
C SER A 162 -2.71 13.43 -3.90
N THR A 163 -1.92 14.40 -3.42
CA THR A 163 -0.95 15.12 -4.27
C THR A 163 0.40 14.41 -4.20
N PRO A 164 0.92 13.87 -5.32
CA PRO A 164 2.21 13.20 -5.32
C PRO A 164 3.36 14.16 -4.99
N PRO A 165 4.32 13.74 -4.15
CA PRO A 165 5.58 14.45 -4.01
C PRO A 165 6.32 14.57 -5.35
N VAL A 166 7.12 15.62 -5.50
CA VAL A 166 7.89 15.85 -6.74
C VAL A 166 8.79 14.66 -7.04
N GLY A 167 8.69 14.13 -8.26
CA GLY A 167 9.47 12.97 -8.70
C GLY A 167 8.86 11.62 -8.32
N PHE A 168 7.65 11.61 -7.76
CA PHE A 168 6.90 10.40 -7.43
C PHE A 168 5.58 10.35 -8.20
N THR A 169 5.05 9.14 -8.36
CA THR A 169 3.74 8.89 -8.97
C THR A 169 2.92 7.96 -8.07
N GLU A 170 1.62 8.20 -7.98
CA GLU A 170 0.72 7.38 -7.18
C GLU A 170 0.51 6.01 -7.85
N LEU A 171 0.51 4.95 -7.04
CA LEU A 171 0.15 3.62 -7.54
C LEU A 171 -1.35 3.56 -7.78
N PRO A 172 -1.79 3.21 -9.00
CA PRO A 172 -3.21 3.14 -9.30
C PRO A 172 -3.89 2.07 -8.43
N THR A 173 -5.09 2.38 -7.97
CA THR A 173 -6.00 1.43 -7.33
C THR A 173 -7.10 1.03 -8.32
N CYS A 174 -7.61 -0.18 -8.18
CA CYS A 174 -8.72 -0.70 -8.95
C CYS A 174 -9.96 0.12 -8.59
N PRO A 175 -10.66 0.74 -9.55
CA PRO A 175 -11.82 1.57 -9.24
C PRO A 175 -13.02 0.78 -8.67
N ILE A 176 -12.96 -0.56 -8.71
CA ILE A 176 -14.03 -1.45 -8.27
C ILE A 176 -13.78 -1.99 -6.86
N CYS A 177 -12.57 -2.50 -6.59
CA CYS A 177 -12.22 -3.09 -5.30
C CYS A 177 -11.13 -2.33 -4.55
N LEU A 178 -10.67 -1.19 -5.07
CA LEU A 178 -9.59 -0.36 -4.53
C LEU A 178 -8.28 -1.12 -4.20
N GLU A 179 -8.11 -2.34 -4.73
CA GLU A 179 -6.84 -3.08 -4.72
C GLU A 179 -5.80 -2.37 -5.59
N ARG A 180 -4.51 -2.45 -5.27
CA ARG A 180 -3.48 -1.81 -6.08
C ARG A 180 -3.26 -2.55 -7.40
N LEU A 181 -3.13 -1.81 -8.50
CA LEU A 181 -3.00 -2.33 -9.88
C LEU A 181 -1.53 -2.46 -10.35
N ASP A 182 -0.56 -2.23 -9.47
CA ASP A 182 0.86 -2.29 -9.81
C ASP A 182 1.39 -3.75 -9.75
N PRO A 183 1.94 -4.32 -10.84
CA PRO A 183 2.39 -5.72 -10.89
C PRO A 183 3.48 -6.07 -9.87
N ASP A 184 4.36 -5.12 -9.56
CA ASP A 184 5.48 -5.29 -8.63
C ASP A 184 5.02 -5.29 -7.16
N THR A 185 3.86 -4.69 -6.88
CA THR A 185 3.34 -4.43 -5.53
C THR A 185 2.12 -5.28 -5.17
N SER A 186 1.37 -5.73 -6.16
CA SER A 186 0.09 -6.46 -5.99
C SER A 186 0.20 -7.98 -6.16
N GLY A 187 1.38 -8.49 -6.52
CA GLY A 187 1.58 -9.92 -6.78
C GLY A 187 0.90 -10.44 -8.05
N ILE A 188 0.41 -9.55 -8.91
CA ILE A 188 -0.22 -9.89 -10.17
C ILE A 188 0.88 -10.17 -11.19
N LEU A 189 1.23 -11.45 -11.35
CA LEU A 189 2.42 -11.97 -12.05
C LEU A 189 2.34 -11.92 -13.59
N SER A 190 1.55 -11.03 -14.18
CA SER A 190 1.45 -10.95 -15.64
C SER A 190 0.99 -9.58 -16.13
N THR A 191 1.63 -9.11 -17.21
CA THR A 191 1.30 -7.93 -18.02
C THR A 191 0.08 -8.13 -18.94
N HIS A 192 -0.57 -9.29 -18.84
CA HIS A 192 -1.98 -9.44 -19.16
C HIS A 192 -2.69 -9.26 -17.83
N CYS A 193 -3.70 -8.39 -17.73
CA CYS A 193 -4.55 -8.34 -16.54
C CYS A 193 -5.32 -9.67 -16.39
N ASP A 194 -4.65 -10.73 -15.95
CA ASP A 194 -5.24 -11.76 -15.12
C ASP A 194 -5.56 -11.05 -13.81
N HIS A 195 -6.67 -10.31 -13.82
CA HIS A 195 -7.41 -10.03 -12.60
C HIS A 195 -7.40 -11.34 -11.82
N SER A 196 -6.90 -11.32 -10.59
CA SER A 196 -6.96 -12.49 -9.72
C SER A 196 -8.35 -13.10 -9.90
N PHE A 197 -8.44 -14.35 -10.37
CA PHE A 197 -9.73 -15.05 -10.58
C PHE A 197 -10.52 -15.21 -9.26
N GLN A 198 -10.02 -14.63 -8.17
CA GLN A 198 -10.61 -14.48 -6.85
C GLN A 198 -10.97 -13.03 -6.46
N CYS A 199 -10.88 -12.03 -7.36
CA CYS A 199 -11.49 -10.71 -7.14
C CYS A 199 -12.97 -10.81 -7.51
N SER A 200 -13.87 -10.59 -6.53
CA SER A 200 -15.33 -10.54 -6.73
C SER A 200 -15.78 -9.41 -7.70
N CYS A 201 -14.84 -8.57 -8.11
CA CYS A 201 -14.88 -7.47 -9.07
C CYS A 201 -15.33 -7.92 -10.47
N THR A 202 -14.87 -9.10 -10.90
CA THR A 202 -15.21 -9.73 -12.19
C THR A 202 -16.66 -10.17 -12.28
N SER A 203 -17.32 -10.44 -11.14
CA SER A 203 -18.77 -10.71 -11.11
C SER A 203 -19.61 -9.47 -11.44
N LYS A 204 -19.06 -8.27 -11.22
CA LYS A 204 -19.72 -6.98 -11.50
C LYS A 204 -19.33 -6.39 -12.86
N TRP A 205 -18.12 -6.66 -13.35
CA TRP A 205 -17.62 -6.20 -14.65
C TRP A 205 -17.10 -7.39 -15.45
N THR A 206 -17.85 -7.79 -16.47
CA THR A 206 -17.45 -8.84 -17.41
C THR A 206 -16.13 -8.48 -18.08
N TYR A 207 -15.25 -9.47 -18.27
CA TYR A 207 -13.87 -9.42 -18.79
C TYR A 207 -13.62 -8.47 -19.99
N LEU A 208 -14.63 -8.23 -20.83
CA LEU A 208 -14.56 -7.35 -22.02
C LEU A 208 -14.85 -5.87 -21.74
N SER A 209 -15.25 -5.52 -20.52
CA SER A 209 -15.69 -4.18 -20.13
C SER A 209 -14.61 -3.37 -19.41
N CYS A 210 -13.51 -4.01 -18.98
CA CYS A 210 -12.43 -3.32 -18.27
C CYS A 210 -11.57 -2.52 -19.26
N LEU A 211 -11.79 -1.20 -19.32
CA LEU A 211 -11.04 -0.27 -20.16
C LEU A 211 -9.54 -0.26 -19.84
N VAL A 212 -9.17 -0.54 -18.59
CA VAL A 212 -7.76 -0.72 -18.19
C VAL A 212 -7.16 -1.92 -18.92
N CYS A 213 -7.87 -3.06 -18.98
CA CYS A 213 -7.40 -4.22 -19.73
C CYS A 213 -7.31 -3.95 -21.23
N ARG A 214 -8.28 -3.21 -21.78
CA ARG A 214 -8.24 -2.80 -23.20
C ARG A 214 -6.99 -1.95 -23.49
N LEU A 215 -6.69 -0.98 -22.64
CA LEU A 215 -5.52 -0.11 -22.76
C LEU A 215 -4.21 -0.88 -22.58
N CYS A 216 -4.12 -1.77 -21.58
CA CYS A 216 -2.92 -2.57 -21.32
C CYS A 216 -2.70 -3.69 -22.35
N GLN A 217 -3.75 -4.19 -23.02
CA GLN A 217 -3.65 -5.17 -24.10
C GLN A 217 -3.34 -4.55 -25.46
N GLN A 218 -3.68 -3.28 -25.69
CA GLN A 218 -3.29 -2.55 -26.90
C GLN A 218 -1.81 -2.09 -26.87
N GLN A 219 -0.88 -2.96 -26.46
CA GLN A 219 0.56 -2.63 -26.40
C GLN A 219 1.16 -2.25 -27.77
N ASP A 220 0.47 -2.53 -28.87
CA ASP A 220 0.91 -2.16 -30.21
C ASP A 220 0.57 -0.70 -30.59
N GLU A 221 -0.30 -0.01 -29.86
CA GLU A 221 -0.63 1.40 -30.09
C GLU A 221 -0.17 2.27 -28.93
N ILE A 222 0.81 3.15 -29.17
CA ILE A 222 1.27 4.12 -28.17
C ILE A 222 0.10 5.07 -27.87
N PRO A 223 -0.44 5.08 -26.63
CA PRO A 223 -1.62 5.88 -26.31
C PRO A 223 -1.30 7.37 -26.47
N ALA A 224 -2.21 8.11 -27.09
CA ALA A 224 -2.09 9.55 -27.32
C ALA A 224 -3.33 10.28 -26.81
N CYS A 225 -3.16 11.53 -26.37
CA CYS A 225 -4.27 12.37 -25.95
C CYS A 225 -5.28 12.52 -27.10
N SER A 226 -6.55 12.20 -26.84
CA SER A 226 -7.63 12.27 -27.82
C SER A 226 -7.92 13.72 -28.28
N ALA A 227 -7.45 14.72 -27.53
CA ALA A 227 -7.65 16.14 -27.85
C ALA A 227 -6.47 16.77 -28.61
N CYS A 228 -5.23 16.49 -28.21
CA CYS A 228 -4.04 17.16 -28.77
C CYS A 228 -2.97 16.22 -29.34
N GLY A 229 -3.13 14.90 -29.21
CA GLY A 229 -2.19 13.91 -29.72
C GLY A 229 -0.87 13.84 -28.95
N THR A 230 -0.70 14.56 -27.83
CA THR A 230 0.50 14.40 -27.00
C THR A 230 0.61 12.99 -26.46
N PHE A 231 1.85 12.55 -26.22
CA PHE A 231 2.17 11.28 -25.57
C PHE A 231 2.60 11.49 -24.10
N GLU A 232 2.63 12.74 -23.64
CA GLU A 232 3.12 13.11 -22.32
C GLU A 232 1.98 13.48 -21.37
N ASN A 233 2.18 13.15 -20.09
CA ASN A 233 1.25 13.45 -18.99
C ASN A 233 -0.21 13.06 -19.28
N LEU A 234 -0.37 11.80 -19.74
CA LEU A 234 -1.66 11.23 -20.11
C LEU A 234 -2.46 10.76 -18.89
N TRP A 235 -3.77 10.86 -18.98
CA TRP A 235 -4.71 10.24 -18.04
C TRP A 235 -5.84 9.56 -18.82
N ALA A 236 -6.38 8.47 -18.28
CA ALA A 236 -7.51 7.77 -18.86
C ALA A 236 -8.74 7.86 -17.94
N CYS A 237 -9.89 8.18 -18.51
CA CYS A 237 -11.16 8.09 -17.80
C CYS A 237 -11.56 6.61 -17.68
N LEU A 238 -11.62 6.10 -16.44
CA LEU A 238 -12.00 4.70 -16.19
C LEU A 238 -13.49 4.42 -16.42
N ILE A 239 -14.31 5.46 -16.59
CA ILE A 239 -15.75 5.34 -16.86
C ILE A 239 -16.02 5.32 -18.36
N CYS A 240 -15.45 6.27 -19.12
CA CYS A 240 -15.77 6.44 -20.55
C CYS A 240 -14.62 6.12 -21.51
N GLY A 241 -13.42 5.82 -21.02
CA GLY A 241 -12.27 5.46 -21.85
C GLY A 241 -11.57 6.63 -22.54
N PHE A 242 -11.95 7.88 -22.22
CA PHE A 242 -11.30 9.07 -22.77
C PHE A 242 -9.84 9.16 -22.32
N ILE A 243 -8.92 9.33 -23.27
CA ILE A 243 -7.50 9.59 -22.98
C ILE A 243 -7.26 11.09 -23.11
N GLY A 244 -6.99 11.76 -22.00
CA GLY A 244 -6.65 13.18 -21.94
C GLY A 244 -5.19 13.42 -21.55
N CYS A 245 -4.78 14.68 -21.49
CA CYS A 245 -3.48 15.09 -20.95
C CYS A 245 -3.61 16.25 -19.96
N GLY A 246 -2.57 16.47 -19.15
CA GLY A 246 -2.40 17.71 -18.37
C GLY A 246 -3.31 17.84 -17.15
N ARG A 247 -3.56 16.72 -16.46
CA ARG A 247 -4.21 16.74 -15.15
C ARG A 247 -3.19 16.95 -14.06
#